data_AF-A0A7J4EQR1-F1
#
_entry.id   AF-A0A7J4EQR1-F1
#
_cell.length_a   1.000
_cell.length_b   1.000
_cell.length_c   1.000
_cell.angle_alpha   90.00
_cell.angle_beta   90.00
_cell.angle_gamma   90.00
#
_symmetry.space_group_name_H-M   'P 1'
#
loop_
_entity.id
_entity.type
_entity.pdbx_description
1 polymer ?
#
loop_
_entity_poly.entity_id
_entity_poly.type
_entity_poly.pdbx_seq_one_letter_code
_entity_poly.pdbx_strand_id
1 'polypeptide(L)'
;MENILKKITDYKWELPKSYKSGMRVPAYFYVSRKLMQILERDAVEQAANVATMPGIQKASLIMPDVHVGYGFPIGGVAAFDTDEGVVSPGGVGFDINCLAPGSKILTEHGYWINVEELPEKLEMQGIKVYNVNEGHNDSSEVAFVSEREIKNGEAAFRIITEGGRILESSGDHPILTSEGYKPAGKVSEGDYVIVYPFDGVEYEEKTETILTEEDLKKYDSQVLKYLRDRSLLPLRLDNPEIGTLARILGFAFGDGSLHWEVGNDKKRLILSFYGKKEELNEIRNDLMKIGVKASRIYTRKRKVSMKTPWDEYESKCTEAMIKVTSKAFALLMHRLGMPVGKKGIQPYCVPEWVRNAPKWVKRNFLAGLFGADGSVVFFKKHTPLPISLTQRRSIEFRENLLEFLGDIAEMLKEFRVNSIIYKIKSLDGKITYRLSIAGEENIKHFLGQINYEYSSDKKTRGLLGYEYLRRKEEVKKIRRLAVEEAKKAYLDNKSPSKAYEAVKGEYINRRLVERGLYENPVEIRIS
;
A
#
# COMPACT_ATOMS: atom_id res chain seq x y z
N MET A 1 50.25 13.69 12.86
CA MET A 1 49.25 14.62 13.46
C MET A 1 49.66 15.19 14.81
N GLU A 2 50.74 14.73 15.43
CA GLU A 2 51.20 15.25 16.74
C GLU A 2 51.55 16.75 16.72
N ASN A 3 51.76 17.35 15.54
CA ASN A 3 52.02 18.80 15.39
C ASN A 3 50.75 19.66 15.40
N ILE A 4 49.55 19.07 15.24
CA ILE A 4 48.26 19.79 15.22
C ILE A 4 47.40 19.50 16.45
N LEU A 5 47.63 18.36 17.11
CA LEU A 5 46.91 17.94 18.32
C LEU A 5 47.80 18.10 19.55
N LYS A 6 47.32 18.81 20.56
CA LYS A 6 48.00 18.99 21.84
C LYS A 6 47.76 17.77 22.73
N LYS A 7 48.84 17.11 23.18
CA LYS A 7 48.74 15.99 24.13
C LYS A 7 48.23 16.48 25.50
N ILE A 8 47.21 15.82 26.03
CA ILE A 8 46.74 16.01 27.42
C ILE A 8 47.17 14.82 28.28
N THR A 9 46.89 13.61 27.81
CA THR A 9 47.32 12.34 28.44
C THR A 9 47.83 11.38 27.38
N ASP A 10 48.24 10.17 27.76
CA ASP A 10 48.66 9.13 26.81
C ASP A 10 47.54 8.63 25.89
N TYR A 11 46.28 8.92 26.24
CA TYR A 11 45.09 8.48 25.51
C TYR A 11 44.14 9.63 25.18
N LYS A 12 44.52 10.88 25.42
CA LYS A 12 43.67 12.05 25.20
C LYS A 12 44.47 13.19 24.58
N TRP A 13 43.97 13.68 23.46
CA TRP A 13 44.56 14.75 22.68
C TRP A 13 43.52 15.83 22.39
N GLU A 14 43.94 17.08 22.30
CA GLU A 14 43.09 18.24 22.07
C GLU A 14 43.41 18.88 20.72
N LEU A 15 42.38 19.09 19.92
CA LEU A 15 42.39 20.02 18.81
C LEU A 15 41.89 21.37 19.32
N PRO A 16 42.76 22.39 19.41
CA PRO A 16 42.41 23.66 20.01
C PRO A 16 41.36 24.39 19.17
N LYS A 17 40.52 25.22 19.82
CA LYS A 17 39.51 26.05 19.14
C LYS A 17 40.11 26.94 18.04
N SER A 18 41.38 27.31 18.16
CA SER A 18 42.08 28.13 17.18
C SER A 18 42.44 27.38 15.90
N TYR A 19 42.26 26.05 15.84
CA TYR A 19 42.59 25.25 14.67
C TYR A 19 41.78 25.68 13.44
N LYS A 20 40.49 25.97 13.60
CA LYS A 20 39.59 26.36 12.51
C LYS A 20 38.69 27.51 12.93
N SER A 21 38.56 28.52 12.06
CA SER A 21 37.66 29.65 12.29
C SER A 21 36.22 29.15 12.47
N GLY A 22 35.53 29.69 13.47
CA GLY A 22 34.15 29.32 13.80
C GLY A 22 34.00 28.16 14.78
N MET A 23 35.08 27.49 15.21
CA MET A 23 35.00 26.49 16.29
C MET A 23 34.52 27.15 17.59
N ARG A 24 33.40 26.65 18.12
CA ARG A 24 32.78 27.12 19.37
C ARG A 24 33.34 26.39 20.58
N VAL A 25 33.72 25.12 20.39
CA VAL A 25 34.26 24.21 21.41
C VAL A 25 35.55 23.54 20.90
N PRO A 26 36.46 23.01 21.75
CA PRO A 26 37.58 22.20 21.25
C PRO A 26 37.08 20.84 20.76
N ALA A 27 37.93 20.11 20.03
CA ALA A 27 37.71 18.69 19.79
C ALA A 27 38.68 17.84 20.62
N TYR A 28 38.20 16.76 21.24
CA TYR A 28 39.03 15.84 22.02
C TYR A 28 39.07 14.46 21.37
N PHE A 29 40.28 13.97 21.10
CA PHE A 29 40.54 12.66 20.52
C PHE A 29 41.01 11.70 21.60
N TYR A 30 40.24 10.63 21.81
CA TYR A 30 40.57 9.55 22.74
C TYR A 30 41.30 8.43 22.00
N VAL A 31 42.55 8.67 21.64
CA VAL A 31 43.36 7.75 20.85
C VAL A 31 44.72 7.51 21.51
N SER A 32 45.18 6.25 21.47
CA SER A 32 46.55 5.91 21.87
C SER A 32 47.55 6.42 20.82
N ARG A 33 48.84 6.47 21.16
CA ARG A 33 49.89 6.82 20.19
C ARG A 33 49.88 5.92 18.95
N LYS A 34 49.53 4.64 19.09
CA LYS A 34 49.41 3.71 17.96
C LYS A 34 48.24 4.07 17.04
N LEU A 35 47.08 4.40 17.61
CA LEU A 35 45.91 4.86 16.84
C LEU A 35 46.16 6.24 16.20
N MET A 36 46.93 7.10 16.87
CA MET A 36 47.31 8.41 16.34
C MET A 36 48.12 8.33 15.03
N GLN A 37 48.86 7.24 14.81
CA GLN A 37 49.64 7.02 13.58
C GLN A 37 48.76 6.69 12.36
N ILE A 38 47.57 6.13 12.60
CA ILE A 38 46.63 5.72 11.54
C ILE A 38 45.41 6.65 11.44
N LEU A 39 45.33 7.68 12.28
CA LEU A 39 44.24 8.64 12.20
C LEU A 39 44.25 9.29 10.81
N GLU A 40 43.06 9.55 10.27
CA GLU A 40 42.89 10.18 8.97
C GLU A 40 42.72 11.70 9.15
N ARG A 41 43.35 12.50 8.27
CA ARG A 41 43.28 13.97 8.38
C ARG A 41 41.85 14.48 8.18
N ASP A 42 41.10 13.84 7.28
CA ASP A 42 39.72 14.22 7.00
C ASP A 42 38.80 13.97 8.21
N ALA A 43 39.06 12.93 9.01
CA ALA A 43 38.34 12.71 10.26
C ALA A 43 38.61 13.83 11.29
N VAL A 44 39.84 14.39 11.29
CA VAL A 44 40.17 15.56 12.12
C VAL A 44 39.45 16.82 11.64
N GLU A 45 39.37 17.03 10.33
CA GLU A 45 38.60 18.14 9.75
C GLU A 45 37.11 18.01 10.05
N GLN A 46 36.55 16.80 10.00
CA GLN A 46 35.17 16.54 10.37
C GLN A 46 34.92 16.85 11.85
N ALA A 47 35.79 16.42 12.75
CA ALA A 47 35.70 16.80 14.18
C ALA A 47 35.74 18.33 14.38
N ALA A 48 36.61 19.02 13.63
CA ALA A 48 36.68 20.49 13.66
C ALA A 48 35.40 21.15 13.13
N ASN A 49 34.78 20.59 12.09
CA ASN A 49 33.50 21.05 11.57
C ASN A 49 32.37 20.85 12.59
N VAL A 50 32.29 19.68 13.23
CA VAL A 50 31.31 19.42 14.30
C VAL A 50 31.46 20.46 15.42
N ALA A 51 32.69 20.78 15.77
CA ALA A 51 32.99 21.77 16.80
C ALA A 51 32.56 23.23 16.46
N THR A 52 32.17 23.53 15.22
CA THR A 52 31.66 24.87 14.82
C THR A 52 30.14 24.98 14.91
N MET A 53 29.44 23.85 15.04
CA MET A 53 27.99 23.76 14.89
C MET A 53 27.23 24.54 15.99
N PRO A 54 26.11 25.22 15.66
CA PRO A 54 25.31 25.98 16.63
C PRO A 54 24.83 25.13 17.81
N GLY A 55 24.79 25.72 19.01
CA GLY A 55 24.36 25.07 20.25
C GLY A 55 25.24 23.90 20.70
N ILE A 56 26.39 23.62 20.06
CA ILE A 56 27.27 22.53 20.51
C ILE A 56 27.81 22.82 21.91
N GLN A 57 27.68 21.83 22.78
CA GLN A 57 28.12 21.87 24.16
C GLN A 57 29.59 21.47 24.27
N LYS A 58 30.19 21.70 25.45
CA LYS A 58 31.51 21.24 25.96
C LYS A 58 32.64 20.95 24.95
N ALA A 59 32.51 19.96 24.07
CA ALA A 59 33.48 19.58 23.05
C ALA A 59 32.85 18.69 21.95
N SER A 60 33.51 18.65 20.79
CA SER A 60 33.36 17.54 19.83
C SER A 60 34.26 16.38 20.30
N LEU A 61 33.69 15.26 20.72
CA LEU A 61 34.44 14.13 21.27
C LEU A 61 34.62 13.05 20.22
N ILE A 62 35.83 12.49 20.12
CA ILE A 62 36.19 11.52 19.09
C ILE A 62 36.72 10.26 19.77
N MET A 63 36.00 9.16 19.59
CA MET A 63 36.24 7.86 20.23
C MET A 63 37.34 7.05 19.50
N PRO A 64 37.88 5.97 20.12
CA PRO A 64 39.01 5.22 19.57
C PRO A 64 38.78 4.52 18.21
N ASP A 65 37.52 4.33 17.80
CA ASP A 65 37.08 3.73 16.54
C ASP A 65 37.03 4.71 15.36
N VAL A 66 37.60 5.90 15.55
CA VAL A 66 37.56 6.99 14.57
C VAL A 66 38.10 6.64 13.19
N HIS A 67 37.28 6.98 12.20
CA HIS A 67 37.63 7.00 10.77
C HIS A 67 36.71 8.01 10.05
N VAL A 68 37.01 8.29 8.79
CA VAL A 68 36.25 9.26 7.99
C VAL A 68 34.79 8.82 7.84
N GLY A 69 33.86 9.69 8.22
CA GLY A 69 32.41 9.51 8.02
C GLY A 69 31.87 10.39 6.88
N TYR A 70 30.54 10.55 6.80
CA TYR A 70 29.89 11.41 5.79
C TYR A 70 29.76 12.88 6.23
N GLY A 71 29.74 13.15 7.53
CA GLY A 71 29.59 14.50 8.09
C GLY A 71 30.31 14.61 9.42
N PHE A 72 29.87 13.83 10.41
CA PHE A 72 30.69 13.54 11.58
C PHE A 72 31.73 12.49 11.19
N PRO A 73 32.90 12.49 11.86
CA PRO A 73 33.73 11.30 11.82
C PRO A 73 33.00 10.16 12.55
N ILE A 74 33.20 8.92 12.10
CA ILE A 74 32.72 7.77 12.86
C ILE A 74 33.43 7.76 14.22
N GLY A 75 32.72 7.33 15.28
CA GLY A 75 33.16 7.49 16.67
C GLY A 75 33.02 8.94 17.21
N GLY A 76 32.41 9.85 16.44
CA GLY A 76 32.12 11.22 16.87
C GLY A 76 30.93 11.30 17.82
N VAL A 77 31.07 12.06 18.92
CA VAL A 77 30.02 12.33 19.91
C VAL A 77 29.94 13.83 20.14
N ALA A 78 28.75 14.40 19.98
CA ALA A 78 28.46 15.78 20.31
C ALA A 78 27.10 15.89 20.99
N ALA A 79 26.98 16.83 21.92
CA ALA A 79 25.69 17.21 22.52
C ALA A 79 25.38 18.63 22.08
N PHE A 80 24.11 18.87 21.74
CA PHE A 80 23.61 20.17 21.31
C PHE A 80 22.53 20.66 22.26
N ASP A 81 22.45 21.98 22.43
CA ASP A 81 21.37 22.64 23.14
C ASP A 81 20.02 22.33 22.49
N THR A 82 18.95 22.18 23.28
CA THR A 82 17.62 21.83 22.72
C THR A 82 16.93 22.97 22.01
N ASP A 83 17.25 24.22 22.37
CA ASP A 83 16.59 25.42 21.85
C ASP A 83 17.43 26.09 20.75
N GLU A 84 18.76 26.13 20.93
CA GLU A 84 19.70 26.81 20.01
C GLU A 84 20.55 25.86 19.16
N GLY A 85 20.40 24.55 19.37
CA GLY A 85 21.20 23.52 18.72
C GLY A 85 20.70 23.09 17.35
N VAL A 86 21.31 22.03 16.84
CA VAL A 86 21.01 21.46 15.53
C VAL A 86 20.88 19.95 15.62
N VAL A 87 19.99 19.40 14.79
CA VAL A 87 19.97 17.96 14.50
C VAL A 87 20.82 17.74 13.26
N SER A 88 21.88 16.95 13.38
CA SER A 88 22.74 16.60 12.24
C SER A 88 22.52 15.15 11.82
N PRO A 89 21.90 14.89 10.65
CA PRO A 89 21.78 13.54 10.11
C PRO A 89 23.15 12.84 10.00
N GLY A 90 24.19 13.59 9.65
CA GLY A 90 25.56 13.09 9.58
C GLY A 90 26.20 12.71 10.92
N GLY A 91 25.60 13.07 12.06
CA GLY A 91 26.03 12.68 13.41
C GLY A 91 25.17 11.61 14.09
N VAL A 92 23.94 11.40 13.62
CA VAL A 92 23.06 10.30 14.05
C VAL A 92 23.40 9.00 13.31
N GLY A 93 24.03 9.12 12.14
CA GLY A 93 24.24 8.03 11.20
C GLY A 93 23.16 8.04 10.13
N PHE A 94 23.55 7.68 8.92
CA PHE A 94 22.60 7.41 7.86
C PHE A 94 22.48 5.90 7.71
N ASP A 95 21.32 5.32 8.01
CA ASP A 95 20.95 4.04 7.40
C ASP A 95 20.56 4.36 5.95
N ILE A 96 21.57 4.41 5.07
CA ILE A 96 21.42 4.80 3.66
C ILE A 96 20.72 3.64 2.93
N ASN A 97 19.41 3.75 2.79
CA ASN A 97 18.63 2.83 1.97
C ASN A 97 18.29 3.52 0.65
N CYS A 98 19.24 3.55 -0.27
CA CYS A 98 19.02 4.14 -1.59
C CYS A 98 18.27 3.18 -2.51
N LEU A 99 17.20 3.66 -3.11
CA LEU A 99 16.53 3.02 -4.24
C LEU A 99 16.91 3.76 -5.52
N ALA A 100 16.95 3.05 -6.65
CA ALA A 100 17.16 3.70 -7.94
C ALA A 100 15.93 4.54 -8.34
N PRO A 101 16.12 5.65 -9.10
CA PRO A 101 15.02 6.39 -9.71
C PRO A 101 14.04 5.47 -10.48
N GLY A 102 12.75 5.79 -10.45
CA GLY A 102 11.68 4.95 -10.99
C GLY A 102 11.24 3.80 -10.07
N SER A 103 11.85 3.66 -8.88
CA SER A 103 11.37 2.74 -7.86
C SER A 103 10.01 3.21 -7.33
N LYS A 104 9.02 2.31 -7.36
CA LYS A 104 7.65 2.62 -6.98
C LYS A 104 7.47 2.52 -5.47
N ILE A 105 7.03 3.62 -4.86
CA ILE A 105 6.75 3.72 -3.43
C ILE A 105 5.25 3.67 -3.22
N LEU A 106 4.77 2.56 -2.67
CA LEU A 106 3.35 2.33 -2.42
C LEU A 106 2.89 3.07 -1.16
N THR A 107 1.72 3.72 -1.23
CA THR A 107 1.08 4.43 -0.11
C THR A 107 -0.01 3.59 0.57
N GLU A 108 -0.49 4.04 1.72
CA GLU A 108 -1.56 3.39 2.47
C GLU A 108 -2.90 3.35 1.72
N HIS A 109 -3.13 4.28 0.79
CA HIS A 109 -4.32 4.30 -0.08
C HIS A 109 -4.20 3.39 -1.29
N GLY A 110 -3.05 2.75 -1.48
CA GLY A 110 -2.82 1.77 -2.54
C GLY A 110 -2.50 2.40 -3.89
N TYR A 111 -2.03 3.65 -3.91
CA TYR A 111 -1.37 4.22 -5.07
C TYR A 111 0.14 4.23 -4.88
N TRP A 112 0.90 4.42 -5.95
CA TRP A 112 2.35 4.61 -5.87
C TRP A 112 2.76 5.91 -6.54
N ILE A 113 3.85 6.48 -6.04
CA ILE A 113 4.66 7.52 -6.69
C ILE A 113 6.06 6.95 -6.91
N ASN A 114 6.82 7.55 -7.81
CA ASN A 114 8.23 7.19 -7.95
C ASN A 114 9.03 7.79 -6.79
N VAL A 115 10.12 7.13 -6.41
CA VAL A 115 10.95 7.52 -5.26
C VAL A 115 11.49 8.95 -5.37
N GLU A 116 11.82 9.39 -6.58
CA GLU A 116 12.27 10.75 -6.90
C GLU A 116 11.20 11.83 -6.69
N GLU A 117 9.91 11.46 -6.62
CA GLU A 117 8.82 12.39 -6.34
C GLU A 117 8.56 12.56 -4.84
N LEU A 118 9.16 11.70 -3.98
CA LEU A 118 8.96 11.77 -2.54
C LEU A 118 9.31 13.13 -1.92
N PRO A 119 10.43 13.79 -2.25
CA PRO A 119 10.79 15.07 -1.63
C PRO A 119 9.71 16.15 -1.81
N GLU A 120 9.03 16.15 -2.96
CA GLU A 120 7.96 17.11 -3.26
C GLU A 120 6.61 16.68 -2.66
N LYS A 121 6.44 15.38 -2.36
CA LYS A 121 5.17 14.75 -1.93
C LYS A 121 5.22 14.18 -0.50
N LEU A 122 6.19 14.62 0.31
CA LEU A 122 6.44 14.16 1.67
C LEU A 122 5.21 14.25 2.59
N GLU A 123 4.44 15.33 2.48
CA GLU A 123 3.30 15.63 3.37
C GLU A 123 1.98 14.97 2.94
N MET A 124 2.00 14.11 1.91
CA MET A 124 0.77 13.58 1.33
C MET A 124 0.11 12.50 2.18
N GLN A 125 0.78 11.35 2.36
CA GLN A 125 0.21 10.13 2.92
C GLN A 125 1.28 9.20 3.51
N GLY A 126 0.88 8.33 4.43
CA GLY A 126 1.73 7.27 4.92
C GLY A 126 2.13 6.29 3.81
N ILE A 127 3.41 5.92 3.78
CA ILE A 127 3.92 4.87 2.89
C ILE A 127 3.66 3.50 3.48
N LYS A 128 3.45 2.51 2.60
CA LYS A 128 3.24 1.13 3.02
C LYS A 128 4.56 0.54 3.50
N VAL A 129 4.57 0.04 4.74
CA VAL A 129 5.74 -0.59 5.35
C VAL A 129 5.39 -1.95 5.94
N TYR A 130 6.40 -2.78 6.17
CA TYR A 130 6.26 -4.04 6.90
C TYR A 130 6.94 -3.91 8.26
N ASN A 131 6.17 -4.02 9.34
CA ASN A 131 6.72 -4.03 10.68
C ASN A 131 7.21 -5.44 11.01
N VAL A 132 8.53 -5.64 10.99
CA VAL A 132 9.17 -6.93 11.27
C VAL A 132 8.88 -7.41 12.70
N ASN A 133 8.80 -6.49 13.67
CA ASN A 133 8.59 -6.83 15.07
C ASN A 133 7.15 -7.28 15.34
N GLU A 134 6.17 -6.61 14.72
CA GLU A 134 4.76 -6.92 14.88
C GLU A 134 4.24 -7.96 13.87
N GLY A 135 5.04 -8.26 12.85
CA GLY A 135 4.76 -9.27 11.84
C GLY A 135 3.62 -8.91 10.88
N HIS A 136 3.23 -7.64 10.79
CA HIS A 136 2.16 -7.18 9.91
C HIS A 136 2.53 -5.97 9.06
N ASN A 137 1.74 -5.78 7.99
CA ASN A 137 1.86 -4.62 7.13
C ASN A 137 1.21 -3.41 7.79
N ASP A 138 1.89 -2.27 7.81
CA ASP A 138 1.40 -1.02 8.38
C ASP A 138 1.54 0.14 7.36
N SER A 139 1.30 1.36 7.80
CA SER A 139 1.75 2.57 7.13
C SER A 139 2.56 3.45 8.07
N SER A 140 3.51 4.21 7.52
CA SER A 140 4.31 5.16 8.28
C SER A 140 4.43 6.46 7.50
N GLU A 141 4.42 7.58 8.20
CA GLU A 141 4.83 8.87 7.65
C GLU A 141 6.32 8.84 7.30
N VAL A 142 6.71 9.61 6.29
CA VAL A 142 8.10 9.78 5.88
C VAL A 142 8.66 11.00 6.61
N ALA A 143 9.63 10.78 7.49
CA ALA A 143 10.23 11.87 8.27
C ALA A 143 11.24 12.70 7.45
N PHE A 144 11.95 12.05 6.52
CA PHE A 144 13.02 12.67 5.75
C PHE A 144 13.29 11.89 4.47
N VAL A 145 13.66 12.60 3.39
CA VAL A 145 14.13 12.03 2.13
C VAL A 145 15.49 12.65 1.82
N SER A 146 16.46 11.83 1.44
CA SER A 146 17.78 12.27 0.99
C SER A 146 18.06 11.77 -0.40
N GLU A 147 18.70 12.61 -1.18
CA GLU A 147 19.21 12.27 -2.50
C GLU A 147 20.73 12.25 -2.49
N ARG A 148 21.32 11.43 -3.34
CA ARG A 148 22.75 11.44 -3.61
C ARG A 148 23.01 11.11 -5.06
N GLU A 149 24.09 11.67 -5.60
CA GLU A 149 24.58 11.24 -6.90
C GLU A 149 25.30 9.89 -6.79
N ILE A 150 25.23 9.12 -7.87
CA ILE A 150 25.98 7.86 -8.02
C ILE A 150 27.45 8.22 -8.23
N LYS A 151 28.34 7.65 -7.41
CA LYS A 151 29.78 7.90 -7.56
C LYS A 151 30.32 7.22 -8.82
N ASN A 152 31.37 7.79 -9.42
CA ASN A 152 32.05 7.16 -10.56
C ASN A 152 32.52 5.73 -10.20
N GLY A 153 32.06 4.74 -10.98
CA GLY A 153 32.38 3.32 -10.77
C GLY A 153 31.47 2.58 -9.79
N GLU A 154 30.47 3.24 -9.22
CA GLU A 154 29.47 2.60 -8.37
C GLU A 154 28.43 1.84 -9.22
N ALA A 155 28.25 0.56 -8.92
CA ALA A 155 27.30 -0.31 -9.62
C ALA A 155 25.95 -0.41 -8.89
N ALA A 156 24.86 -0.34 -9.64
CA ALA A 156 23.52 -0.69 -9.14
C ALA A 156 23.31 -2.21 -9.21
N PHE A 157 22.66 -2.76 -8.18
CA PHE A 157 22.28 -4.15 -8.10
C PHE A 157 20.81 -4.31 -8.49
N ARG A 158 20.55 -5.23 -9.41
CA ARG A 158 19.20 -5.57 -9.89
C ARG A 158 18.81 -6.94 -9.37
N ILE A 159 17.80 -7.00 -8.50
CA ILE A 159 17.21 -8.24 -7.99
C ILE A 159 15.94 -8.52 -8.78
N ILE A 160 15.82 -9.73 -9.34
CA ILE A 160 14.64 -10.19 -10.06
C ILE A 160 14.08 -11.41 -9.34
N THR A 161 12.84 -11.32 -8.85
CA THR A 161 12.16 -12.44 -8.20
C THR A 161 11.55 -13.41 -9.21
N GLU A 162 11.24 -14.65 -8.81
CA GLU A 162 10.48 -15.62 -9.63
C GLU A 162 9.11 -15.08 -10.10
N GLY A 163 8.50 -14.17 -9.34
CA GLY A 163 7.25 -13.49 -9.68
C GLY A 163 7.42 -12.31 -10.66
N GLY A 164 8.63 -12.12 -11.20
CA GLY A 164 8.97 -11.06 -12.16
C GLY A 164 9.05 -9.65 -11.55
N ARG A 165 9.12 -9.53 -10.22
CA ARG A 165 9.39 -8.23 -9.56
C ARG A 165 10.86 -7.87 -9.72
N ILE A 166 11.11 -6.59 -9.94
CA ILE A 166 12.44 -6.03 -10.13
C ILE A 166 12.66 -4.98 -9.04
N LEU A 167 13.81 -5.03 -8.39
CA LEU A 167 14.29 -3.99 -7.49
C LEU A 167 15.69 -3.58 -7.94
N GLU A 168 15.92 -2.27 -8.09
CA GLU A 168 17.23 -1.70 -8.39
C GLU A 168 17.67 -0.82 -7.22
N SER A 169 18.86 -1.08 -6.70
CA SER A 169 19.35 -0.41 -5.49
C SER A 169 20.88 -0.43 -5.41
N SER A 170 21.45 0.31 -4.46
CA SER A 170 22.88 0.19 -4.13
C SER A 170 23.19 -1.15 -3.44
N GLY A 171 24.44 -1.61 -3.47
CA GLY A 171 24.82 -2.93 -2.95
C GLY A 171 24.65 -3.10 -1.44
N ASP A 172 24.65 -1.99 -0.71
CA ASP A 172 24.41 -1.91 0.74
C ASP A 172 22.93 -1.87 1.12
N HIS A 173 22.00 -1.67 0.16
CA HIS A 173 20.57 -1.57 0.44
C HIS A 173 20.05 -2.83 1.16
N PRO A 174 19.38 -2.72 2.31
CA PRO A 174 18.95 -3.87 3.10
C PRO A 174 17.70 -4.51 2.48
N ILE A 175 17.83 -5.77 2.11
CA ILE A 175 16.75 -6.62 1.63
C ILE A 175 16.31 -7.54 2.75
N LEU A 176 15.02 -7.50 3.10
CA LEU A 176 14.46 -8.41 4.09
C LEU A 176 14.30 -9.80 3.48
N THR A 177 15.03 -10.78 4.03
CA THR A 177 15.02 -12.19 3.63
C THR A 177 14.39 -13.08 4.71
N SER A 178 14.26 -14.38 4.47
CA SER A 178 13.85 -15.35 5.49
C SER A 178 14.82 -15.45 6.68
N GLU A 179 16.07 -15.03 6.51
CA GLU A 179 17.12 -15.04 7.54
C GLU A 179 17.34 -13.65 8.17
N GLY A 180 16.52 -12.66 7.82
CA GLY A 180 16.64 -11.26 8.26
C GLY A 180 17.15 -10.33 7.15
N TYR A 181 17.66 -9.16 7.53
CA TYR A 181 18.16 -8.18 6.56
C TYR A 181 19.51 -8.60 5.97
N LYS A 182 19.60 -8.60 4.65
CA LYS A 182 20.81 -8.89 3.88
C LYS A 182 21.06 -7.75 2.89
N PRO A 183 22.30 -7.21 2.78
CA PRO A 183 22.60 -6.21 1.75
C PRO A 183 22.30 -6.74 0.35
N ALA A 184 21.78 -5.91 -0.55
CA ALA A 184 21.37 -6.29 -1.90
C ALA A 184 22.50 -6.96 -2.69
N GLY A 185 23.74 -6.48 -2.55
CA GLY A 185 24.92 -7.07 -3.20
C GLY A 185 25.36 -8.43 -2.64
N LYS A 186 24.74 -8.89 -1.53
CA LYS A 186 24.95 -10.23 -0.97
C LYS A 186 23.79 -11.17 -1.26
N VAL A 187 22.64 -10.68 -1.73
CA VAL A 187 21.51 -11.52 -2.14
C VAL A 187 21.95 -12.40 -3.32
N SER A 188 21.66 -13.69 -3.24
CA SER A 188 22.05 -14.69 -4.24
C SER A 188 20.82 -15.39 -4.81
N GLU A 189 20.96 -16.00 -5.99
CA GLU A 189 19.89 -16.83 -6.56
C GLU A 189 19.51 -17.96 -5.59
N GLY A 190 18.21 -18.16 -5.39
CA GLY A 190 17.66 -19.10 -4.41
C GLY A 190 17.34 -18.49 -3.03
N ASP A 191 17.82 -17.29 -2.73
CA ASP A 191 17.42 -16.59 -1.50
C ASP A 191 15.93 -16.20 -1.55
N TYR A 192 15.22 -16.41 -0.44
CA TYR A 192 13.84 -15.93 -0.30
C TYR A 192 13.83 -14.50 0.22
N VAL A 193 13.23 -13.60 -0.57
CA VAL A 193 13.00 -12.20 -0.20
C VAL A 193 11.54 -11.95 0.17
N ILE A 194 11.31 -11.08 1.14
CA ILE A 194 9.96 -10.68 1.54
C ILE A 194 9.41 -9.64 0.56
N VAL A 195 8.21 -9.87 0.05
CA VAL A 195 7.51 -8.97 -0.88
C VAL A 195 6.11 -8.67 -0.39
N TYR A 196 5.64 -7.45 -0.62
CA TYR A 196 4.22 -7.10 -0.48
C TYR A 196 3.53 -7.28 -1.84
N PRO A 197 2.63 -8.28 -2.00
CA PRO A 197 2.09 -8.66 -3.30
C PRO A 197 0.91 -7.79 -3.72
N PHE A 198 1.15 -6.49 -3.88
CA PHE A 198 0.17 -5.53 -4.38
C PHE A 198 0.87 -4.48 -5.22
N ASP A 199 0.33 -4.19 -6.40
CA ASP A 199 0.96 -3.23 -7.31
C ASP A 199 0.31 -1.85 -7.22
N GLY A 200 -0.96 -1.77 -6.82
CA GLY A 200 -1.67 -0.50 -6.73
C GLY A 200 -1.85 0.17 -8.10
N VAL A 201 -1.99 1.49 -8.06
CA VAL A 201 -2.12 2.34 -9.26
C VAL A 201 -1.24 3.58 -9.14
N GLU A 202 -0.88 4.17 -10.28
CA GLU A 202 -0.13 5.42 -10.27
C GLU A 202 -0.93 6.54 -9.60
N TYR A 203 -0.22 7.41 -8.88
CA TYR A 203 -0.82 8.62 -8.36
C TYR A 203 -1.22 9.56 -9.51
N GLU A 204 -2.41 10.14 -9.40
CA GLU A 204 -2.90 11.15 -10.32
C GLU A 204 -3.48 12.27 -9.46
N GLU A 205 -2.92 13.46 -9.64
CA GLU A 205 -3.34 14.66 -8.93
C GLU A 205 -4.59 15.24 -9.59
N LYS A 206 -5.57 15.64 -8.77
CA LYS A 206 -6.77 16.32 -9.23
C LYS A 206 -7.33 17.19 -8.12
N THR A 207 -7.63 18.45 -8.42
CA THR A 207 -7.93 19.48 -7.40
C THR A 207 -9.40 19.92 -7.37
N GLU A 208 -10.27 19.27 -8.14
CA GLU A 208 -11.68 19.65 -8.24
C GLU A 208 -12.38 19.63 -6.87
N THR A 209 -13.26 20.60 -6.66
CA THR A 209 -14.04 20.70 -5.43
C THR A 209 -15.28 19.80 -5.50
N ILE A 210 -15.46 18.96 -4.48
CA ILE A 210 -16.58 18.04 -4.33
C ILE A 210 -17.71 18.68 -3.54
N LEU A 211 -17.36 19.38 -2.45
CA LEU A 211 -18.34 19.95 -1.53
C LEU A 211 -17.80 21.23 -0.90
N THR A 212 -18.60 22.29 -0.95
CA THR A 212 -18.31 23.58 -0.34
C THR A 212 -19.13 23.79 0.93
N GLU A 213 -18.83 24.84 1.68
CA GLU A 213 -19.70 25.29 2.77
C GLU A 213 -21.07 25.75 2.26
N GLU A 214 -21.15 26.26 1.02
CA GLU A 214 -22.39 26.75 0.43
C GLU A 214 -23.43 25.65 0.29
N ASP A 215 -22.98 24.45 -0.08
CA ASP A 215 -23.79 23.23 -0.17
C ASP A 215 -24.41 22.81 1.17
N LEU A 216 -23.88 23.35 2.28
CA LEU A 216 -24.26 23.04 3.64
C LEU A 216 -24.79 24.25 4.42
N LYS A 217 -24.95 25.43 3.80
CA LYS A 217 -25.43 26.68 4.46
C LYS A 217 -26.77 26.52 5.20
N LYS A 218 -27.63 25.61 4.76
CA LYS A 218 -28.93 25.32 5.41
C LYS A 218 -28.82 24.57 6.75
N TYR A 219 -27.62 24.14 7.13
CA TYR A 219 -27.38 23.40 8.36
C TYR A 219 -26.71 24.27 9.42
N ASP A 220 -26.80 23.83 10.67
CA ASP A 220 -26.27 24.53 11.84
C ASP A 220 -24.78 24.87 11.69
N SER A 221 -24.40 26.07 12.12
CA SER A 221 -23.00 26.53 12.24
C SER A 221 -22.06 25.50 12.91
N GLN A 222 -22.57 24.70 13.85
CA GLN A 222 -21.81 23.65 14.53
C GLN A 222 -21.41 22.51 13.59
N VAL A 223 -22.22 22.21 12.56
CA VAL A 223 -21.90 21.21 11.53
C VAL A 223 -20.76 21.70 10.67
N LEU A 224 -20.83 22.96 10.20
CA LEU A 224 -19.77 23.56 9.40
C LEU A 224 -18.46 23.63 10.16
N LYS A 225 -18.50 24.07 11.43
CA LYS A 225 -17.33 24.08 12.32
C LYS A 225 -16.73 22.68 12.49
N TYR A 226 -17.55 21.67 12.80
CA TYR A 226 -17.07 20.30 12.99
C TYR A 226 -16.28 19.76 11.78
N LEU A 227 -16.77 20.05 10.57
CA LEU A 227 -16.16 19.60 9.32
C LEU A 227 -14.90 20.40 8.97
N ARG A 228 -14.90 21.73 9.18
CA ARG A 228 -13.72 22.59 9.02
C ARG A 228 -12.58 22.18 9.95
N ASP A 229 -12.87 21.96 11.23
CA ASP A 229 -11.88 21.58 12.25
C ASP A 229 -11.19 20.23 11.94
N ARG A 230 -11.70 19.48 10.94
CA ARG A 230 -11.17 18.20 10.45
C ARG A 230 -10.69 18.27 9.00
N SER A 231 -10.60 19.47 8.43
CA SER A 231 -10.23 19.67 7.02
C SER A 231 -11.13 18.92 6.04
N LEU A 232 -12.41 18.73 6.38
CA LEU A 232 -13.43 18.08 5.53
C LEU A 232 -14.29 19.10 4.76
N LEU A 233 -14.02 20.40 4.90
CA LEU A 233 -14.63 21.49 4.12
C LEU A 233 -13.62 22.64 3.88
N PRO A 234 -13.55 23.20 2.65
CA PRO A 234 -14.11 22.62 1.42
C PRO A 234 -13.47 21.26 1.12
N LEU A 235 -14.27 20.28 0.70
CA LEU A 235 -13.76 18.97 0.32
C LEU A 235 -13.38 18.99 -1.16
N ARG A 236 -12.13 18.64 -1.45
CA ARG A 236 -11.56 18.57 -2.80
C ARG A 236 -10.95 17.19 -3.07
N LEU A 237 -10.67 16.88 -4.33
CA LEU A 237 -10.07 15.61 -4.76
C LEU A 237 -8.57 15.45 -4.41
N ASP A 238 -7.90 16.53 -4.05
CA ASP A 238 -6.52 16.56 -3.55
C ASP A 238 -6.46 16.56 -2.01
N ASN A 239 -7.61 16.42 -1.35
CA ASN A 239 -7.64 16.23 0.10
C ASN A 239 -6.94 14.91 0.46
N PRO A 240 -5.98 14.90 1.40
CA PRO A 240 -5.26 13.69 1.81
C PRO A 240 -6.21 12.52 2.17
N GLU A 241 -7.34 12.83 2.80
CA GLU A 241 -8.30 11.84 3.29
C GLU A 241 -9.37 11.42 2.27
N ILE A 242 -9.32 11.92 1.03
CA ILE A 242 -10.35 11.61 0.04
C ILE A 242 -10.41 10.11 -0.28
N GLY A 243 -9.26 9.43 -0.29
CA GLY A 243 -9.19 7.99 -0.46
C GLY A 243 -9.84 7.24 0.71
N THR A 244 -9.64 7.71 1.95
CA THR A 244 -10.29 7.18 3.14
C THR A 244 -11.81 7.35 3.06
N LEU A 245 -12.30 8.53 2.70
CA LEU A 245 -13.73 8.81 2.51
C LEU A 245 -14.35 7.96 1.41
N ALA A 246 -13.67 7.83 0.26
CA ALA A 246 -14.11 6.97 -0.84
C ALA A 246 -14.21 5.50 -0.40
N ARG A 247 -13.22 5.01 0.35
CA ARG A 247 -13.18 3.64 0.90
C ARG A 247 -14.32 3.37 1.88
N ILE A 248 -14.53 4.26 2.85
CA ILE A 248 -15.65 4.21 3.80
C ILE A 248 -16.99 4.22 3.05
N LEU A 249 -17.14 5.10 2.06
CA LEU A 249 -18.37 5.22 1.28
C LEU A 249 -18.65 3.96 0.46
N GLY A 250 -17.62 3.39 -0.18
CA GLY A 250 -17.72 2.12 -0.90
C GLY A 250 -18.20 0.98 -0.01
N PHE A 251 -17.61 0.84 1.17
CA PHE A 251 -18.07 -0.16 2.14
C PHE A 251 -19.51 0.12 2.61
N ALA A 252 -19.85 1.39 2.85
CA ALA A 252 -21.20 1.78 3.26
C ALA A 252 -22.26 1.41 2.20
N PHE A 253 -21.91 1.47 0.92
CA PHE A 253 -22.79 1.06 -0.18
C PHE A 253 -23.13 -0.43 -0.14
N GLY A 254 -22.23 -1.29 0.35
CA GLY A 254 -22.51 -2.70 0.62
C GLY A 254 -23.19 -2.90 1.98
N ASP A 255 -22.41 -2.84 3.05
CA ASP A 255 -22.84 -3.21 4.41
C ASP A 255 -23.05 -2.01 5.36
N GLY A 256 -23.28 -0.81 4.81
CA GLY A 256 -23.68 0.38 5.57
C GLY A 256 -25.18 0.66 5.53
N SER A 257 -25.65 1.40 6.54
CA SER A 257 -26.99 1.96 6.60
C SER A 257 -26.96 3.38 7.13
N LEU A 258 -27.58 4.30 6.40
CA LEU A 258 -27.82 5.67 6.83
C LEU A 258 -29.32 5.85 7.01
N HIS A 259 -29.80 6.18 8.21
CA HIS A 259 -31.23 6.33 8.46
C HIS A 259 -31.52 7.38 9.52
N TRP A 260 -32.76 7.86 9.53
CA TRP A 260 -33.25 8.74 10.57
C TRP A 260 -33.79 7.91 11.74
N GLU A 261 -33.22 8.11 12.92
CA GLU A 261 -33.76 7.60 14.19
C GLU A 261 -34.61 8.70 14.83
N VAL A 262 -35.87 8.38 15.14
CA VAL A 262 -36.82 9.29 15.79
C VAL A 262 -36.79 8.98 17.28
N GLY A 263 -36.18 9.87 18.07
CA GLY A 263 -36.31 9.86 19.53
C GLY A 263 -37.47 10.76 19.99
N ASN A 264 -37.71 10.78 21.30
CA ASN A 264 -38.86 11.48 21.91
C ASN A 264 -39.01 12.96 21.49
N ASP A 265 -37.91 13.70 21.24
CA ASP A 265 -37.98 15.13 20.87
C ASP A 265 -37.13 15.56 19.65
N LYS A 266 -36.30 14.67 19.08
CA LYS A 266 -35.39 15.02 17.96
C LYS A 266 -35.17 13.87 16.99
N LYS A 267 -35.24 14.18 15.70
CA LYS A 267 -34.85 13.29 14.59
C LYS A 267 -33.33 13.37 14.39
N ARG A 268 -32.63 12.23 14.44
CA ARG A 268 -31.17 12.14 14.31
C ARG A 268 -30.79 11.27 13.11
N LEU A 269 -29.82 11.73 12.32
CA LEU A 269 -29.28 10.94 11.21
C LEU A 269 -28.16 10.05 11.76
N ILE A 270 -28.26 8.74 11.56
CA ILE A 270 -27.32 7.75 12.08
C ILE A 270 -26.75 6.95 10.93
N LEU A 271 -25.42 6.92 10.85
CA LEU A 271 -24.67 6.02 10.00
C LEU A 271 -24.28 4.78 10.81
N SER A 272 -24.56 3.60 10.28
CA SER A 272 -24.20 2.32 10.87
C SER A 272 -23.47 1.46 9.86
N PHE A 273 -22.50 0.69 10.34
CA PHE A 273 -21.80 -0.32 9.55
C PHE A 273 -22.01 -1.69 10.19
N TYR A 274 -22.21 -2.70 9.36
CA TYR A 274 -22.38 -4.10 9.75
C TYR A 274 -21.23 -4.91 9.16
N GLY A 275 -20.82 -5.99 9.82
CA GLY A 275 -19.72 -6.82 9.33
C GLY A 275 -19.10 -7.67 10.44
N LYS A 276 -17.96 -8.28 10.12
CA LYS A 276 -17.13 -8.98 11.12
C LYS A 276 -16.47 -7.99 12.07
N LYS A 277 -16.09 -8.45 13.26
CA LYS A 277 -15.49 -7.59 14.29
C LYS A 277 -14.21 -6.91 13.79
N GLU A 278 -13.41 -7.64 13.02
CA GLU A 278 -12.14 -7.20 12.45
C GLU A 278 -12.39 -6.09 11.41
N GLU A 279 -13.34 -6.29 10.49
CA GLU A 279 -13.76 -5.29 9.50
C GLU A 279 -14.22 -3.99 10.17
N LEU A 280 -15.03 -4.12 11.23
CA LEU A 280 -15.53 -2.96 11.97
C LEU A 280 -14.42 -2.24 12.74
N ASN A 281 -13.38 -2.93 13.20
CA ASN A 281 -12.22 -2.29 13.82
C ASN A 281 -11.40 -1.49 12.79
N GLU A 282 -11.17 -2.04 11.60
CA GLU A 282 -10.50 -1.31 10.52
C GLU A 282 -11.27 -0.04 10.12
N ILE A 283 -12.59 -0.13 9.98
CA ILE A 283 -13.44 1.05 9.71
C ILE A 283 -13.34 2.06 10.86
N ARG A 284 -13.29 1.60 12.12
CA ARG A 284 -13.09 2.50 13.28
C ARG A 284 -11.75 3.20 13.22
N ASN A 285 -10.68 2.52 12.80
CA ASN A 285 -9.35 3.11 12.66
C ASN A 285 -9.35 4.21 11.60
N ASP A 286 -9.92 3.95 10.42
CA ASP A 286 -10.08 4.95 9.36
C ASP A 286 -10.94 6.15 9.80
N LEU A 287 -12.05 5.89 10.51
CA LEU A 287 -12.88 6.97 11.07
C LEU A 287 -12.09 7.80 12.10
N MET A 288 -11.29 7.16 12.96
CA MET A 288 -10.47 7.86 13.95
C MET A 288 -9.37 8.70 13.31
N LYS A 289 -8.73 8.22 12.23
CA LYS A 289 -7.73 8.98 11.45
C LYS A 289 -8.29 10.32 10.96
N ILE A 290 -9.53 10.33 10.46
CA ILE A 290 -10.23 11.55 10.03
C ILE A 290 -10.94 12.31 11.18
N GLY A 291 -10.61 12.00 12.43
CA GLY A 291 -11.16 12.67 13.62
C GLY A 291 -12.62 12.34 13.96
N VAL A 292 -13.19 11.26 13.41
CA VAL A 292 -14.58 10.83 13.59
C VAL A 292 -14.65 9.65 14.57
N LYS A 293 -15.42 9.82 15.65
CA LYS A 293 -15.63 8.75 16.63
C LYS A 293 -16.82 7.87 16.25
N ALA A 294 -16.60 6.57 16.25
CA ALA A 294 -17.65 5.56 16.21
C ALA A 294 -17.88 4.94 17.60
N SER A 295 -19.03 4.33 17.79
CA SER A 295 -19.36 3.59 19.00
C SER A 295 -18.45 2.36 19.20
N ARG A 296 -18.54 1.75 20.39
CA ARG A 296 -18.11 0.36 20.57
C ARG A 296 -18.82 -0.57 19.57
N ILE A 297 -18.21 -1.73 19.33
CA ILE A 297 -18.84 -2.79 18.55
C ILE A 297 -19.98 -3.40 19.36
N TYR A 298 -21.20 -3.31 18.84
CA TYR A 298 -22.37 -3.99 19.37
C TYR A 298 -22.53 -5.33 18.67
N THR A 299 -22.81 -6.39 19.42
CA THR A 299 -23.09 -7.71 18.86
C THR A 299 -24.49 -8.15 19.26
N ARG A 300 -25.26 -8.65 18.30
CA ARG A 300 -26.56 -9.28 18.57
C ARG A 300 -26.63 -10.65 17.93
N LYS A 301 -27.20 -11.62 18.65
CA LYS A 301 -27.54 -12.94 18.08
C LYS A 301 -28.85 -12.80 17.31
N ARG A 302 -28.86 -13.20 16.05
CA ARG A 302 -30.05 -13.18 15.19
C ARG A 302 -30.27 -14.57 14.61
N LYS A 303 -31.53 -15.02 14.63
CA LYS A 303 -31.96 -16.11 13.74
C LYS A 303 -32.28 -15.49 12.39
N VAL A 304 -31.58 -15.92 11.36
CA VAL A 304 -31.84 -15.53 9.98
C VAL A 304 -32.42 -16.75 9.29
N SER A 305 -33.67 -16.65 8.88
CA SER A 305 -34.29 -17.57 7.95
C SER A 305 -34.14 -17.02 6.54
N MET A 306 -33.53 -17.80 5.65
CA MET A 306 -33.43 -17.49 4.24
C MET A 306 -34.14 -18.57 3.44
N LYS A 307 -35.18 -18.18 2.71
CA LYS A 307 -35.72 -18.99 1.62
C LYS A 307 -34.85 -18.75 0.39
N THR A 308 -34.23 -19.81 -0.11
CA THR A 308 -33.59 -19.82 -1.43
C THR A 308 -34.50 -20.58 -2.40
N PRO A 309 -34.34 -20.42 -3.73
CA PRO A 309 -35.13 -21.20 -4.70
C PRO A 309 -34.97 -22.73 -4.59
N TRP A 310 -34.01 -23.20 -3.80
CA TRP A 310 -33.62 -24.60 -3.71
C TRP A 310 -33.87 -25.19 -2.32
N ASP A 311 -33.87 -24.35 -1.27
CA ASP A 311 -33.97 -24.79 0.12
C ASP A 311 -34.33 -23.63 1.08
N GLU A 312 -34.91 -23.96 2.23
CA GLU A 312 -35.11 -23.03 3.34
C GLU A 312 -34.06 -23.29 4.43
N TYR A 313 -33.21 -22.29 4.70
CA TYR A 313 -32.16 -22.42 5.71
C TYR A 313 -32.41 -21.48 6.88
N GLU A 314 -32.42 -22.03 8.09
CA GLU A 314 -32.35 -21.26 9.33
C GLU A 314 -30.92 -21.28 9.89
N SER A 315 -30.33 -20.10 10.04
CA SER A 315 -29.03 -19.92 10.68
C SER A 315 -29.14 -19.06 11.93
N LYS A 316 -28.37 -19.41 12.96
CA LYS A 316 -28.07 -18.48 14.06
C LYS A 316 -26.77 -17.76 13.71
N CYS A 317 -26.85 -16.47 13.36
CA CYS A 317 -25.67 -15.65 13.15
C CYS A 317 -25.49 -14.66 14.30
N THR A 318 -24.24 -14.28 14.56
CA THR A 318 -23.93 -13.13 15.41
C THR A 318 -23.64 -11.98 14.46
N GLU A 319 -24.48 -10.96 14.49
CA GLU A 319 -24.31 -9.73 13.71
C GLU A 319 -23.60 -8.71 14.59
N ALA A 320 -22.48 -8.17 14.11
CA ALA A 320 -21.78 -7.08 14.76
C ALA A 320 -22.05 -5.78 14.02
N MET A 321 -22.07 -4.66 14.75
CA MET A 321 -22.25 -3.34 14.17
C MET A 321 -21.54 -2.24 14.96
N ILE A 322 -21.22 -1.14 14.29
CA ILE A 322 -20.83 0.14 14.90
C ILE A 322 -21.78 1.23 14.43
N LYS A 323 -21.93 2.27 15.25
CA LYS A 323 -22.73 3.48 14.93
C LYS A 323 -21.83 4.71 14.95
N VAL A 324 -21.97 5.58 13.97
CA VAL A 324 -21.44 6.94 13.98
C VAL A 324 -22.57 7.90 14.30
N THR A 325 -22.54 8.46 15.51
CA THR A 325 -23.60 9.36 16.03
C THR A 325 -23.34 10.82 15.72
N SER A 326 -22.18 11.16 15.14
CA SER A 326 -21.88 12.51 14.66
C SER A 326 -22.84 12.91 13.55
N LYS A 327 -23.76 13.83 13.86
CA LYS A 327 -24.71 14.40 12.89
C LYS A 327 -23.98 15.00 11.69
N ALA A 328 -22.88 15.71 11.94
CA ALA A 328 -22.10 16.38 10.90
C ALA A 328 -21.48 15.37 9.91
N PHE A 329 -20.91 14.28 10.42
CA PHE A 329 -20.32 13.26 9.57
C PHE A 329 -21.36 12.41 8.83
N ALA A 330 -22.46 12.02 9.50
CA ALA A 330 -23.55 11.32 8.85
C ALA A 330 -24.17 12.16 7.71
N LEU A 331 -24.25 13.48 7.90
CA LEU A 331 -24.68 14.42 6.87
C LEU A 331 -23.66 14.55 5.74
N LEU A 332 -22.36 14.62 6.04
CA LEU A 332 -21.30 14.59 5.03
C LEU A 332 -21.47 13.37 4.12
N MET A 333 -21.60 12.17 4.70
CA MET A 333 -21.78 10.93 3.93
C MET A 333 -23.04 10.97 3.05
N HIS A 334 -24.13 11.55 3.52
CA HIS A 334 -25.32 11.79 2.69
C HIS A 334 -25.00 12.69 1.48
N ARG A 335 -24.28 13.79 1.70
CA ARG A 335 -23.90 14.74 0.64
C ARG A 335 -22.87 14.15 -0.33
N LEU A 336 -22.04 13.23 0.12
CA LEU A 336 -21.16 12.44 -0.74
C LEU A 336 -21.88 11.35 -1.54
N GLY A 337 -23.20 11.20 -1.37
CA GLY A 337 -24.04 10.32 -2.18
C GLY A 337 -24.53 9.06 -1.47
N MET A 338 -24.30 8.89 -0.16
CA MET A 338 -24.86 7.77 0.60
C MET A 338 -26.40 7.88 0.67
N PRO A 339 -27.16 6.88 0.18
CA PRO A 339 -28.62 6.90 0.23
C PRO A 339 -29.14 6.79 1.67
N VAL A 340 -30.20 7.55 1.98
CA VAL A 340 -30.85 7.52 3.29
C VAL A 340 -32.03 6.55 3.24
N GLY A 341 -32.10 5.60 4.17
CA GLY A 341 -33.17 4.60 4.26
C GLY A 341 -32.81 3.25 3.63
N LYS A 342 -33.83 2.49 3.22
CA LYS A 342 -33.66 1.12 2.72
C LYS A 342 -33.19 1.12 1.27
N LYS A 343 -31.89 0.86 1.04
CA LYS A 343 -31.26 0.76 -0.29
C LYS A 343 -32.00 -0.12 -1.29
N GLY A 344 -32.59 -1.25 -0.86
CA GLY A 344 -33.26 -2.19 -1.75
C GLY A 344 -34.58 -1.71 -2.37
N ILE A 345 -35.15 -0.60 -1.89
CA ILE A 345 -36.47 -0.07 -2.30
C ILE A 345 -36.40 1.42 -2.71
N GLN A 346 -35.22 1.90 -3.10
CA GLN A 346 -35.04 3.27 -3.58
C GLN A 346 -33.96 3.31 -4.66
N PRO A 347 -33.97 4.32 -5.55
CA PRO A 347 -32.93 4.49 -6.53
C PRO A 347 -31.68 5.11 -5.90
N TYR A 348 -30.51 4.68 -6.35
CA TYR A 348 -29.21 5.32 -6.07
C TYR A 348 -28.18 4.87 -7.11
N CYS A 349 -27.27 5.77 -7.46
CA CYS A 349 -26.17 5.56 -8.41
C CYS A 349 -24.81 5.65 -7.70
N VAL A 350 -23.73 5.35 -8.43
CA VAL A 350 -22.40 5.68 -7.95
C VAL A 350 -22.26 7.21 -7.95
N PRO A 351 -21.76 7.84 -6.87
CA PRO A 351 -21.64 9.29 -6.82
C PRO A 351 -20.78 9.83 -7.97
N GLU A 352 -21.21 10.93 -8.59
CA GLU A 352 -20.53 11.51 -9.75
C GLU A 352 -19.08 11.87 -9.45
N TRP A 353 -18.81 12.44 -8.27
CA TRP A 353 -17.44 12.76 -7.86
C TRP A 353 -16.54 11.52 -7.80
N VAL A 354 -17.07 10.34 -7.45
CA VAL A 354 -16.31 9.08 -7.47
C VAL A 354 -16.08 8.63 -8.91
N ARG A 355 -17.11 8.66 -9.76
CA ARG A 355 -17.00 8.28 -11.18
C ARG A 355 -16.01 9.15 -11.95
N ASN A 356 -15.85 10.41 -11.56
CA ASN A 356 -14.93 11.35 -12.18
C ASN A 356 -13.61 11.51 -11.42
N ALA A 357 -13.41 10.79 -10.31
CA ALA A 357 -12.19 10.89 -9.51
C ALA A 357 -10.97 10.25 -10.20
N PRO A 358 -9.74 10.57 -9.75
CA PRO A 358 -8.55 9.87 -10.16
C PRO A 358 -8.64 8.37 -9.87
N LYS A 359 -7.88 7.58 -10.62
CA LYS A 359 -7.92 6.12 -10.54
C LYS A 359 -7.69 5.58 -9.12
N TRP A 360 -6.82 6.21 -8.33
CA TRP A 360 -6.56 5.78 -6.95
C TRP A 360 -7.72 6.05 -5.98
N VAL A 361 -8.52 7.08 -6.20
CA VAL A 361 -9.74 7.35 -5.41
C VAL A 361 -10.83 6.35 -5.79
N LYS A 362 -11.03 6.11 -7.10
CA LYS A 362 -11.93 5.07 -7.62
C LYS A 362 -11.59 3.69 -7.04
N ARG A 363 -10.30 3.37 -6.99
CA ARG A 363 -9.76 2.14 -6.38
C ARG A 363 -10.24 1.99 -4.94
N ASN A 364 -10.13 3.04 -4.13
CA ASN A 364 -10.51 2.99 -2.72
C ASN A 364 -12.02 2.74 -2.56
N PHE A 365 -12.86 3.41 -3.35
CA PHE A 365 -14.30 3.13 -3.38
C PHE A 365 -14.60 1.67 -3.77
N LEU A 366 -14.03 1.18 -4.86
CA LEU A 366 -14.23 -0.20 -5.32
C LEU A 366 -13.74 -1.22 -4.29
N ALA A 367 -12.57 -1.01 -3.70
CA ALA A 367 -12.00 -1.93 -2.72
C ALA A 367 -12.83 -1.99 -1.43
N GLY A 368 -13.42 -0.88 -0.99
CA GLY A 368 -14.39 -0.85 0.10
C GLY A 368 -15.69 -1.59 -0.26
N LEU A 369 -16.23 -1.35 -1.46
CA LEU A 369 -17.46 -1.99 -1.95
C LEU A 369 -17.33 -3.51 -2.10
N PHE A 370 -16.25 -3.99 -2.73
CA PHE A 370 -15.97 -5.42 -2.84
C PHE A 370 -15.55 -6.01 -1.49
N GLY A 371 -14.95 -5.21 -0.61
CA GLY A 371 -14.68 -5.55 0.79
C GLY A 371 -15.95 -5.96 1.54
N ALA A 372 -17.04 -5.19 1.38
CA ALA A 372 -18.35 -5.52 1.93
C ALA A 372 -19.04 -6.66 1.14
N ASP A 373 -19.51 -6.36 -0.08
CA ASP A 373 -20.47 -7.21 -0.82
C ASP A 373 -19.82 -8.12 -1.88
N GLY A 374 -18.52 -7.95 -2.15
CA GLY A 374 -17.80 -8.73 -3.15
C GLY A 374 -17.48 -10.14 -2.67
N SER A 375 -17.54 -11.13 -3.57
CA SER A 375 -17.07 -12.48 -3.27
C SER A 375 -15.55 -12.51 -3.20
N VAL A 376 -15.02 -13.38 -2.34
CA VAL A 376 -13.58 -13.61 -2.24
C VAL A 376 -13.08 -14.40 -3.44
N VAL A 377 -11.83 -14.15 -3.86
CA VAL A 377 -11.17 -15.00 -4.85
C VAL A 377 -11.05 -16.43 -4.35
N PHE A 378 -11.31 -17.39 -5.23
CA PHE A 378 -11.15 -18.80 -4.96
C PHE A 378 -10.56 -19.50 -6.18
N PHE A 379 -9.74 -20.54 -5.96
CA PHE A 379 -9.11 -21.29 -7.03
C PHE A 379 -9.63 -22.72 -7.06
N LYS A 380 -10.10 -23.16 -8.23
CA LYS A 380 -10.35 -24.59 -8.50
C LYS A 380 -9.13 -25.15 -9.20
N LYS A 381 -8.29 -25.90 -8.46
CA LYS A 381 -6.95 -26.30 -8.89
C LYS A 381 -6.14 -25.04 -9.26
N HIS A 382 -5.77 -24.89 -10.54
CA HIS A 382 -4.96 -23.78 -11.02
C HIS A 382 -5.77 -22.63 -11.61
N THR A 383 -7.10 -22.72 -11.63
CA THR A 383 -7.96 -21.75 -12.30
C THR A 383 -8.73 -20.91 -11.28
N PRO A 384 -8.61 -19.57 -11.31
CA PRO A 384 -9.41 -18.71 -10.45
C PRO A 384 -10.88 -18.75 -10.89
N LEU A 385 -11.78 -18.88 -9.92
CA LEU A 385 -13.21 -18.72 -10.12
C LEU A 385 -13.59 -17.24 -10.16
N PRO A 386 -14.71 -16.87 -10.81
CA PRO A 386 -15.10 -15.48 -10.93
C PRO A 386 -15.28 -14.77 -9.59
N ILE A 387 -14.79 -13.53 -9.51
CA ILE A 387 -15.10 -12.59 -8.43
C ILE A 387 -16.41 -11.90 -8.78
N SER A 388 -17.35 -11.83 -7.85
CA SER A 388 -18.70 -11.36 -8.14
C SER A 388 -19.21 -10.35 -7.12
N LEU A 389 -19.98 -9.38 -7.61
CA LEU A 389 -20.75 -8.44 -6.81
C LEU A 389 -22.23 -8.72 -7.10
N THR A 390 -22.97 -9.19 -6.09
CA THR A 390 -24.39 -9.58 -6.24
C THR A 390 -25.27 -8.55 -5.54
N GLN A 391 -26.20 -7.96 -6.26
CA GLN A 391 -27.09 -6.92 -5.74
C GLN A 391 -28.56 -7.31 -5.94
N ARG A 392 -29.39 -7.07 -4.92
CA ARG A 392 -30.82 -7.39 -4.91
C ARG A 392 -31.64 -6.13 -4.62
N ARG A 393 -32.64 -5.86 -5.46
CA ARG A 393 -33.59 -4.74 -5.30
C ARG A 393 -35.03 -5.14 -5.62
N SER A 394 -36.00 -4.29 -5.27
CA SER A 394 -37.37 -4.43 -5.76
C SER A 394 -37.44 -4.32 -7.28
N ILE A 395 -38.42 -4.99 -7.89
CA ILE A 395 -38.54 -5.09 -9.35
C ILE A 395 -38.66 -3.73 -10.05
N GLU A 396 -39.29 -2.75 -9.40
CA GLU A 396 -39.46 -1.37 -9.90
C GLU A 396 -38.11 -0.65 -10.12
N PHE A 397 -37.05 -1.04 -9.41
CA PHE A 397 -35.72 -0.41 -9.53
C PHE A 397 -34.76 -1.20 -10.43
N ARG A 398 -35.29 -1.94 -11.42
CA ARG A 398 -34.49 -2.75 -12.35
C ARG A 398 -33.49 -1.95 -13.14
N GLU A 399 -33.96 -0.88 -13.78
CA GLU A 399 -33.13 -0.05 -14.65
C GLU A 399 -32.04 0.62 -13.82
N ASN A 400 -32.41 1.20 -12.67
CA ASN A 400 -31.44 1.82 -11.78
C ASN A 400 -30.42 0.84 -11.16
N LEU A 401 -30.80 -0.43 -10.95
CA LEU A 401 -29.84 -1.46 -10.54
C LEU A 401 -28.82 -1.77 -11.66
N LEU A 402 -29.29 -1.82 -12.91
CA LEU A 402 -28.41 -2.04 -14.07
C LEU A 402 -27.49 -0.85 -14.33
N GLU A 403 -27.98 0.38 -14.17
CA GLU A 403 -27.16 1.60 -14.19
C GLU A 403 -26.06 1.56 -13.13
N PHE A 404 -26.41 1.26 -11.88
CA PHE A 404 -25.44 1.17 -10.80
C PHE A 404 -24.36 0.11 -11.08
N LEU A 405 -24.74 -1.10 -11.53
CA LEU A 405 -23.76 -2.13 -11.88
C LEU A 405 -22.97 -1.75 -13.14
N GLY A 406 -23.57 -1.00 -14.07
CA GLY A 406 -22.93 -0.43 -15.25
C GLY A 406 -21.83 0.55 -14.88
N ASP A 407 -22.11 1.51 -13.98
CA ASP A 407 -21.13 2.45 -13.45
C ASP A 407 -19.92 1.71 -12.84
N ILE A 408 -20.18 0.67 -12.03
CA ILE A 408 -19.12 -0.15 -11.44
C ILE A 408 -18.32 -0.89 -12.53
N ALA A 409 -18.99 -1.42 -13.55
CA ALA A 409 -18.33 -2.10 -14.67
C ALA A 409 -17.45 -1.14 -15.49
N GLU A 410 -17.88 0.10 -15.69
CA GLU A 410 -17.10 1.15 -16.35
C GLU A 410 -15.87 1.54 -15.54
N MET A 411 -16.04 1.79 -14.24
CA MET A 411 -14.91 2.05 -13.34
C MET A 411 -13.90 0.89 -13.36
N LEU A 412 -14.36 -0.36 -13.35
CA LEU A 412 -13.49 -1.55 -13.43
C LEU A 412 -12.69 -1.61 -14.75
N LYS A 413 -13.26 -1.17 -15.88
CA LYS A 413 -12.56 -1.14 -17.18
C LYS A 413 -11.33 -0.23 -17.15
N GLU A 414 -11.33 0.85 -16.37
CA GLU A 414 -10.16 1.71 -16.19
C GLU A 414 -8.96 0.97 -15.57
N PHE A 415 -9.22 -0.11 -14.83
CA PHE A 415 -8.23 -1.03 -14.28
C PHE A 415 -7.95 -2.22 -15.20
N ARG A 416 -8.40 -2.18 -16.46
CA ARG A 416 -8.32 -3.30 -17.41
C ARG A 416 -9.07 -4.55 -16.90
N VAL A 417 -10.08 -4.35 -16.06
CA VAL A 417 -10.93 -5.41 -15.52
C VAL A 417 -12.27 -5.42 -16.25
N ASN A 418 -12.43 -6.36 -17.18
CA ASN A 418 -13.71 -6.58 -17.83
C ASN A 418 -14.65 -7.40 -16.94
N SER A 419 -15.94 -7.08 -16.97
CA SER A 419 -16.96 -7.77 -16.20
C SER A 419 -18.23 -8.00 -17.00
N ILE A 420 -19.01 -9.00 -16.59
CA ILE A 420 -20.29 -9.36 -17.22
C ILE A 420 -21.40 -9.21 -16.19
N ILE A 421 -22.50 -8.59 -16.57
CA ILE A 421 -23.68 -8.42 -15.73
C ILE A 421 -24.77 -9.38 -16.22
N TYR A 422 -25.30 -10.22 -15.33
CA TYR A 422 -26.40 -11.13 -15.67
C TYR A 422 -27.38 -11.30 -14.51
N LYS A 423 -28.62 -11.66 -14.87
CA LYS A 423 -29.71 -11.89 -13.92
C LYS A 423 -29.55 -13.25 -13.24
N ILE A 424 -29.81 -13.32 -11.94
CA ILE A 424 -29.86 -14.56 -11.17
C ILE A 424 -31.29 -14.86 -10.74
N LYS A 425 -31.62 -16.16 -10.61
CA LYS A 425 -32.92 -16.61 -10.06
C LYS A 425 -33.22 -15.87 -8.75
N SER A 426 -34.39 -15.26 -8.71
CA SER A 426 -34.85 -14.42 -7.61
C SER A 426 -36.21 -14.90 -7.13
N LEU A 427 -36.51 -14.68 -5.84
CA LEU A 427 -37.81 -14.95 -5.23
C LEU A 427 -38.59 -13.65 -5.01
N ASP A 428 -39.93 -13.75 -5.12
CA ASP A 428 -40.99 -12.82 -4.68
C ASP A 428 -40.70 -11.31 -4.84
N GLY A 429 -41.26 -10.69 -5.88
CA GLY A 429 -41.31 -9.22 -6.06
C GLY A 429 -39.96 -8.50 -6.19
N LYS A 430 -38.85 -9.26 -6.24
CA LYS A 430 -37.48 -8.75 -6.25
C LYS A 430 -36.69 -9.30 -7.42
N ILE A 431 -35.66 -8.56 -7.79
CA ILE A 431 -34.69 -8.91 -8.83
C ILE A 431 -33.30 -8.96 -8.24
N THR A 432 -32.47 -9.84 -8.78
CA THR A 432 -31.08 -10.00 -8.38
C THR A 432 -30.23 -10.04 -9.63
N TYR A 433 -29.25 -9.15 -9.68
CA TYR A 433 -28.24 -9.12 -10.73
C TYR A 433 -26.87 -9.33 -10.12
N ARG A 434 -25.99 -9.95 -10.90
CA ARG A 434 -24.61 -10.19 -10.53
C ARG A 434 -23.70 -9.61 -11.59
N LEU A 435 -22.78 -8.77 -11.14
CA LEU A 435 -21.58 -8.42 -11.89
C LEU A 435 -20.51 -9.48 -11.59
N SER A 436 -19.89 -10.01 -12.64
CA SER A 436 -18.93 -11.11 -12.56
C SER A 436 -17.65 -10.77 -13.31
N ILE A 437 -16.53 -10.78 -12.60
CA ILE A 437 -15.17 -10.62 -13.11
C ILE A 437 -14.62 -12.03 -13.33
N ALA A 438 -14.48 -12.43 -14.59
CA ALA A 438 -14.04 -13.76 -14.98
C ALA A 438 -12.78 -13.71 -15.85
N GLY A 439 -12.01 -14.80 -15.87
CA GLY A 439 -10.77 -14.90 -16.62
C GLY A 439 -9.56 -14.50 -15.79
N GLU A 440 -8.43 -15.17 -16.04
CA GLU A 440 -7.21 -15.02 -15.23
C GLU A 440 -6.68 -13.58 -15.27
N GLU A 441 -6.70 -12.92 -16.43
CA GLU A 441 -6.15 -11.57 -16.57
C GLU A 441 -6.99 -10.52 -15.85
N ASN A 442 -8.33 -10.57 -15.99
CA ASN A 442 -9.22 -9.64 -15.29
C ASN A 442 -9.10 -9.82 -13.77
N ILE A 443 -9.01 -11.06 -13.29
CA ILE A 443 -8.85 -11.35 -11.86
C ILE A 443 -7.47 -10.90 -11.37
N LYS A 444 -6.41 -11.13 -12.14
CA LYS A 444 -5.06 -10.66 -11.82
C LYS A 444 -5.03 -9.13 -11.69
N HIS A 445 -5.59 -8.39 -12.66
CA HIS A 445 -5.69 -6.94 -12.60
C HIS A 445 -6.51 -6.45 -11.40
N PHE A 446 -7.68 -7.07 -11.15
CA PHE A 446 -8.50 -6.73 -9.99
C PHE A 446 -7.72 -6.91 -8.68
N LEU A 447 -7.07 -8.06 -8.48
CA LEU A 447 -6.34 -8.35 -7.24
C LEU A 447 -5.08 -7.50 -7.07
N GLY A 448 -4.37 -7.21 -8.17
CA GLY A 448 -3.12 -6.44 -8.14
C GLY A 448 -3.31 -4.93 -8.01
N GLN A 449 -4.42 -4.39 -8.51
CA GLN A 449 -4.65 -2.93 -8.55
C GLN A 449 -5.77 -2.47 -7.61
N ILE A 450 -6.81 -3.28 -7.37
CA ILE A 450 -7.96 -2.89 -6.53
C ILE A 450 -7.92 -3.64 -5.20
N ASN A 451 -7.98 -4.97 -5.25
CA ASN A 451 -8.08 -5.87 -4.10
C ASN A 451 -9.26 -5.50 -3.17
N TYR A 452 -9.24 -5.96 -1.92
CA TYR A 452 -10.28 -5.74 -0.93
C TYR A 452 -9.75 -4.89 0.21
N GLU A 453 -10.60 -4.02 0.77
CA GLU A 453 -10.31 -3.30 2.01
C GLU A 453 -11.30 -3.65 3.12
N TYR A 454 -10.89 -3.39 4.37
CA TYR A 454 -11.54 -3.77 5.64
C TYR A 454 -11.62 -5.27 5.91
N SER A 455 -11.93 -6.10 4.91
CA SER A 455 -12.02 -7.55 5.07
C SER A 455 -10.64 -8.21 4.96
N SER A 456 -9.99 -8.43 6.11
CA SER A 456 -8.63 -8.99 6.19
C SER A 456 -8.49 -10.37 5.52
N ASP A 457 -9.50 -11.25 5.66
CA ASP A 457 -9.51 -12.56 4.99
C ASP A 457 -9.59 -12.41 3.46
N LYS A 458 -10.47 -11.54 2.95
CA LYS A 458 -10.57 -11.28 1.50
C LYS A 458 -9.28 -10.66 0.97
N LYS A 459 -8.75 -9.66 1.67
CA LYS A 459 -7.50 -8.97 1.31
C LYS A 459 -6.34 -9.96 1.25
N THR A 460 -6.14 -10.76 2.29
CA THR A 460 -5.05 -11.75 2.35
C THR A 460 -5.15 -12.79 1.24
N ARG A 461 -6.35 -13.36 1.01
CA ARG A 461 -6.55 -14.31 -0.10
C ARG A 461 -6.38 -13.65 -1.46
N GLY A 462 -6.79 -12.40 -1.60
CA GLY A 462 -6.58 -11.60 -2.80
C GLY A 462 -5.11 -11.38 -3.12
N LEU A 463 -4.33 -10.98 -2.12
CA LEU A 463 -2.89 -10.79 -2.19
C LEU A 463 -2.16 -12.09 -2.57
N LEU A 464 -2.46 -13.21 -1.92
CA LEU A 464 -1.89 -14.51 -2.26
C LEU A 464 -2.31 -14.99 -3.66
N GLY A 465 -3.58 -14.78 -4.02
CA GLY A 465 -4.11 -15.09 -5.34
C GLY A 465 -3.43 -14.28 -6.44
N TYR A 466 -3.11 -13.01 -6.16
CA TYR A 466 -2.37 -12.15 -7.09
C TYR A 466 -0.96 -12.69 -7.34
N GLU A 467 -0.22 -12.98 -6.28
CA GLU A 467 1.16 -13.47 -6.40
C GLU A 467 1.21 -14.82 -7.11
N TYR A 468 0.24 -15.71 -6.81
CA TYR A 468 0.09 -16.97 -7.55
C TYR A 468 -0.12 -16.74 -9.06
N LEU A 469 -1.00 -15.81 -9.44
CA LEU A 469 -1.26 -15.50 -10.85
C LEU A 469 -0.04 -14.87 -11.54
N ARG A 470 0.74 -14.03 -10.84
CA ARG A 470 2.02 -13.50 -11.34
C ARG A 470 3.02 -14.62 -11.61
N ARG A 471 3.28 -15.49 -10.64
CA ARG A 471 4.19 -16.63 -10.82
C ARG A 471 3.72 -17.55 -11.95
N LYS A 472 2.41 -17.80 -12.03
CA LYS A 472 1.83 -18.60 -13.12
C LYS A 472 2.07 -17.96 -14.49
N GLU A 473 2.02 -16.64 -14.61
CA GLU A 473 2.32 -15.93 -15.84
C GLU A 473 3.79 -16.07 -16.25
N GLU A 474 4.73 -15.94 -15.31
CA GLU A 474 6.15 -16.16 -15.58
C GLU A 474 6.44 -17.60 -16.01
N VAL A 475 5.86 -18.58 -15.33
CA VAL A 475 5.97 -19.99 -15.73
C VAL A 475 5.40 -20.22 -17.14
N LYS A 476 4.30 -19.56 -17.51
CA LYS A 476 3.76 -19.64 -18.87
C LYS A 476 4.71 -19.04 -19.91
N LYS A 477 5.42 -17.95 -19.58
CA LYS A 477 6.43 -17.34 -20.47
C LYS A 477 7.61 -18.29 -20.68
N ILE A 478 8.17 -18.85 -19.60
CA ILE A 478 9.25 -19.86 -19.64
C ILE A 478 8.85 -21.02 -20.54
N ARG A 479 7.65 -21.59 -20.31
CA ARG A 479 7.12 -22.70 -21.10
C ARG A 479 6.92 -22.35 -22.58
N ARG A 480 6.49 -21.14 -22.90
CA ARG A 480 6.33 -20.68 -24.29
C ARG A 480 7.68 -20.60 -25.00
N LEU A 481 8.67 -19.97 -24.37
CA LEU A 481 10.03 -19.86 -24.91
C LEU A 481 10.67 -21.23 -25.11
N ALA A 482 10.54 -22.12 -24.13
CA ALA A 482 11.04 -23.49 -24.24
C ALA A 482 10.39 -24.26 -25.40
N VAL A 483 9.10 -24.07 -25.66
CA VAL A 483 8.43 -24.70 -26.82
C VAL A 483 8.95 -24.12 -28.14
N GLU A 484 9.18 -22.81 -28.22
CA GLU A 484 9.76 -22.17 -29.41
C GLU A 484 11.19 -22.66 -29.68
N GLU A 485 11.99 -22.81 -28.65
CA GLU A 485 13.35 -23.35 -28.74
C GLU A 485 13.37 -24.84 -29.10
N ALA A 486 12.49 -25.64 -28.49
CA ALA A 486 12.33 -27.04 -28.83
C ALA A 486 11.93 -27.25 -30.30
N LYS A 487 11.08 -26.36 -30.86
CA LYS A 487 10.74 -26.39 -32.29
C LYS A 487 11.98 -26.18 -33.16
N LYS A 488 12.88 -25.26 -32.80
CA LYS A 488 14.14 -25.04 -33.52
C LYS A 488 15.02 -26.29 -33.44
N ALA A 489 15.25 -26.82 -32.25
CA ALA A 489 16.05 -28.05 -32.05
C ALA A 489 15.47 -29.28 -32.79
N TYR A 490 14.14 -29.34 -32.92
CA TYR A 490 13.44 -30.39 -33.66
C TYR A 490 13.64 -30.27 -35.17
N LEU A 491 13.72 -29.07 -35.75
CA LEU A 491 13.99 -28.88 -37.17
C LEU A 491 15.35 -29.48 -37.57
N ASP A 492 16.35 -29.34 -36.70
CA ASP A 492 17.72 -29.83 -36.95
C ASP A 492 17.86 -31.35 -36.83
N ASN A 493 17.16 -31.96 -35.86
CA ASN A 493 17.40 -33.34 -35.46
C ASN A 493 16.23 -34.30 -35.74
N LYS A 494 15.04 -33.78 -36.08
CA LYS A 494 13.76 -34.49 -36.21
C LYS A 494 13.45 -35.48 -35.08
N SER A 495 13.94 -35.19 -33.87
CA SER A 495 13.81 -36.06 -32.70
C SER A 495 13.18 -35.30 -31.53
N PRO A 496 11.98 -35.70 -31.07
CA PRO A 496 11.34 -35.08 -29.92
C PRO A 496 12.14 -35.23 -28.63
N SER A 497 12.86 -36.35 -28.49
CA SER A 497 13.72 -36.59 -27.33
C SER A 497 14.87 -35.59 -27.29
N LYS A 498 15.55 -35.33 -28.42
CA LYS A 498 16.62 -34.34 -28.48
C LYS A 498 16.09 -32.92 -28.28
N ALA A 499 14.91 -32.62 -28.84
CA ALA A 499 14.26 -31.33 -28.62
C ALA A 499 13.91 -31.10 -27.14
N TYR A 500 13.44 -32.12 -26.42
CA TYR A 500 13.21 -32.06 -24.98
C TYR A 500 14.52 -31.89 -24.19
N GLU A 501 15.56 -32.67 -24.51
CA GLU A 501 16.86 -32.55 -23.81
C GLU A 501 17.48 -31.15 -23.94
N ALA A 502 17.22 -30.45 -25.05
CA ALA A 502 17.70 -29.09 -25.27
C ALA A 502 17.03 -28.05 -24.33
N VAL A 503 15.82 -28.31 -23.85
CA VAL A 503 15.01 -27.31 -23.11
C VAL A 503 14.53 -27.80 -21.74
N LYS A 504 14.99 -28.98 -21.29
CA LYS A 504 14.57 -29.56 -20.02
C LYS A 504 14.91 -28.63 -18.86
N GLY A 505 13.98 -28.47 -17.93
CA GLY A 505 14.13 -27.58 -16.79
C GLY A 505 12.99 -27.78 -15.80
N GLU A 506 13.04 -27.09 -14.66
CA GLU A 506 12.09 -27.25 -13.55
C GLU A 506 10.62 -27.20 -14.00
N TYR A 507 10.28 -26.28 -14.91
CA TYR A 507 8.91 -26.05 -15.36
C TYR A 507 8.56 -26.75 -16.69
N ILE A 508 9.50 -27.48 -17.29
CA ILE A 508 9.39 -28.07 -18.63
C ILE A 508 9.42 -29.60 -18.52
N ASN A 509 8.29 -30.24 -18.82
CA ASN A 509 8.22 -31.69 -18.92
C ASN A 509 8.13 -32.15 -20.38
N ARG A 510 8.47 -33.42 -20.61
CA ARG A 510 8.48 -34.02 -21.96
C ARG A 510 7.14 -33.89 -22.68
N ARG A 511 6.03 -34.08 -21.96
CA ARG A 511 4.67 -33.98 -22.53
C ARG A 511 4.37 -32.58 -23.07
N LEU A 512 4.82 -31.53 -22.38
CA LEU A 512 4.66 -30.15 -22.84
C LEU A 512 5.41 -29.95 -24.18
N VAL A 513 6.64 -30.43 -24.27
CA VAL A 513 7.46 -30.30 -25.49
C VAL A 513 6.83 -31.07 -26.64
N GLU A 514 6.44 -32.33 -26.43
CA GLU A 514 5.80 -33.16 -27.47
C GLU A 514 4.52 -32.50 -27.99
N ARG A 515 3.63 -32.03 -27.11
CA ARG A 515 2.44 -31.27 -27.52
C ARG A 515 2.83 -29.97 -28.24
N GLY A 516 3.86 -29.29 -27.76
CA GLY A 516 4.45 -28.09 -28.38
C GLY A 516 4.86 -28.29 -29.83
N LEU A 517 5.41 -29.44 -30.17
CA LEU A 517 5.90 -29.76 -31.51
C LEU A 517 4.78 -30.09 -32.50
N TYR A 518 3.72 -30.77 -32.03
CA TYR A 518 2.71 -31.36 -32.91
C TYR A 518 1.33 -30.70 -32.86
N GLU A 519 0.99 -30.02 -31.77
CA GLU A 519 -0.31 -29.36 -31.60
C GLU A 519 -0.24 -27.87 -31.95
N ASN A 520 -1.39 -27.31 -32.33
CA ASN A 520 -1.52 -25.90 -32.64
C ASN A 520 -1.23 -25.06 -31.38
N PRO A 521 -0.37 -24.03 -31.41
CA PRO A 521 0.02 -23.23 -30.24
C PRO A 521 -1.16 -22.70 -29.39
N VAL A 522 -2.33 -22.50 -30.00
CA VAL A 522 -3.56 -22.03 -29.34
C VAL A 522 -4.21 -23.10 -28.44
N GLU A 523 -3.97 -24.40 -28.69
CA GLU A 523 -4.58 -25.53 -27.98
C GLU A 523 -3.72 -26.03 -26.80
N ILE A 524 -2.48 -25.55 -26.71
CA ILE A 524 -1.56 -25.91 -25.63
C ILE A 524 -1.98 -25.15 -24.38
N ARG A 525 -2.67 -25.84 -23.47
CA ARG A 525 -2.81 -25.36 -22.09
C ARG A 525 -1.43 -25.35 -21.43
N ILE A 526 -0.81 -24.18 -21.41
CA ILE A 526 0.45 -23.89 -20.69
C ILE A 526 0.21 -23.80 -19.16
N SER A 527 -0.96 -24.25 -18.68
CA SER A 527 -1.40 -24.14 -17.28
C SER A 527 -0.59 -24.99 -16.31
#